data_AF-A0A0R2WX04-F1
#
_entry.id   AF-A0A0R2WX04-F1
#
_cell.length_a   1.000
_cell.length_b   1.000
_cell.length_c   1.000
_cell.angle_alpha   90.00
_cell.angle_beta   90.00
_cell.angle_gamma   90.00
#
_symmetry.space_group_name_H-M   'P 1'
#
loop_
_entity.id
_entity.type
_entity.pdbx_description
1 polymer ?
#
loop_
_entity_poly.entity_id
_entity_poly.type
_entity_poly.pdbx_seq_one_letter_code
_entity_poly.pdbx_strand_id
1 'polypeptide(L)'
;MKNFKTILIVTLILDVIQFIPLVFAKMGGEMKNQMISDFNIQGLANSAPALEVLDIMLYIFGFIYLGTVLSVIYTLRLKTLEGLKSATFVLFIVHLFWTLPDFVNLLSGSSAHPPIIIMVLTLIPVIGLCYVSQKGELKI
;
A
#
# COMPACT_ATOMS: atom_id res chain seq x y z
N MET A 1 21.64 0.17 -2.78
CA MET A 1 21.43 0.82 -1.46
C MET A 1 21.28 -0.27 -0.39
N LYS A 2 22.34 -0.60 0.36
CA LYS A 2 22.26 -1.65 1.42
C LYS A 2 21.78 -1.13 2.78
N ASN A 3 21.42 0.15 2.86
CA ASN A 3 21.08 0.80 4.11
C ASN A 3 19.57 0.65 4.41
N PHE A 4 19.26 -0.04 5.52
CA PHE A 4 17.88 -0.23 5.98
C PHE A 4 17.13 1.08 6.17
N LYS A 5 17.74 2.06 6.85
CA LYS A 5 17.11 3.34 7.20
C LYS A 5 16.68 4.10 5.94
N THR A 6 17.51 4.16 4.90
CA THR A 6 17.15 4.82 3.65
C THR A 6 15.95 4.16 2.99
N ILE A 7 15.94 2.83 2.89
CA ILE A 7 14.82 2.10 2.28
C ILE A 7 13.54 2.28 3.10
N LEU A 8 13.60 2.12 4.42
CA LEU A 8 12.45 2.31 5.29
C LEU A 8 11.88 3.74 5.27
N ILE A 9 12.73 4.77 5.13
CA ILE A 9 12.28 6.16 4.97
C ILE A 9 11.57 6.34 3.62
N VAL A 10 12.14 5.81 2.54
CA VAL A 10 11.52 5.90 1.21
C VAL A 10 10.19 5.15 1.21
N THR A 11 10.14 3.94 1.78
CA THR A 11 8.91 3.18 2.01
C THR A 11 7.89 4.03 2.76
N LEU A 12 8.25 4.61 3.90
CA LEU A 12 7.33 5.42 4.70
C LEU A 12 6.76 6.62 3.93
N ILE A 13 7.59 7.32 3.15
CA ILE A 13 7.13 8.45 2.32
C ILE A 13 6.11 7.96 1.29
N LEU A 14 6.42 6.87 0.59
CA LEU A 14 5.54 6.30 -0.42
C LEU A 14 4.26 5.74 0.19
N ASP A 15 4.32 5.21 1.40
CA ASP A 15 3.13 4.71 2.09
C ASP A 15 2.18 5.86 2.43
N VAL A 16 2.70 6.95 3.00
CA VAL A 16 1.90 8.14 3.30
C VAL A 16 1.26 8.71 2.04
N ILE A 17 1.99 8.78 0.92
CA ILE A 17 1.45 9.26 -0.36
C ILE A 17 0.33 8.34 -0.87
N GLN A 18 0.53 7.03 -0.82
CA GLN A 18 -0.47 6.03 -1.25
C GLN A 18 -1.70 5.97 -0.34
N PHE A 19 -1.59 6.43 0.91
CA PHE A 19 -2.72 6.50 1.82
C PHE A 19 -3.70 7.64 1.48
N ILE A 20 -3.24 8.71 0.83
CA ILE A 20 -4.04 9.93 0.56
C ILE A 20 -5.32 9.62 -0.23
N PRO A 21 -5.28 8.89 -1.37
CA PRO A 21 -6.50 8.59 -2.13
C PRO A 21 -7.56 7.84 -1.30
N LEU A 22 -7.14 6.96 -0.38
CA LEU A 22 -8.04 6.21 0.49
C LEU A 22 -8.76 7.13 1.48
N VAL A 23 -8.04 8.11 2.03
CA VAL A 23 -8.63 9.16 2.90
C VAL A 23 -9.64 10.00 2.12
N PHE A 24 -9.29 10.43 0.91
CA PHE A 24 -10.21 11.22 0.06
C PHE A 24 -11.44 10.41 -0.37
N ALA A 25 -11.29 9.14 -0.76
CA ALA A 25 -12.42 8.27 -1.05
C ALA A 25 -13.35 8.11 0.16
N LYS A 26 -12.81 8.08 1.39
CA LYS A 26 -13.61 8.00 2.61
C LYS A 26 -14.36 9.29 2.94
N MET A 27 -13.75 10.44 2.64
CA MET A 27 -14.37 11.77 2.81
C MET A 27 -15.53 12.03 1.83
N GLY A 28 -15.63 11.21 0.76
CA GLY A 28 -16.69 11.32 -0.23
C GLY A 28 -16.30 12.19 -1.42
N GLY A 29 -17.31 12.76 -2.08
CA GLY A 29 -17.10 13.63 -3.24
C GLY A 29 -16.59 12.90 -4.48
N GLU A 30 -15.79 13.60 -5.29
CA GLU A 30 -15.37 13.15 -6.62
C GLU A 30 -14.51 11.87 -6.58
N MET A 31 -13.59 11.76 -5.62
CA MET A 31 -12.75 10.56 -5.47
C MET A 31 -13.58 9.31 -5.17
N LYS A 32 -14.60 9.42 -4.30
CA LYS A 32 -15.52 8.30 -4.00
C LYS A 32 -16.38 7.94 -5.21
N ASN A 33 -16.89 8.95 -5.92
CA ASN A 33 -17.71 8.74 -7.12
C ASN A 33 -16.90 8.07 -8.23
N GLN A 34 -15.66 8.49 -8.44
CA GLN A 34 -14.74 7.85 -9.38
C GLN A 34 -14.49 6.39 -8.97
N MET A 35 -14.19 6.12 -7.70
CA MET A 35 -13.99 4.74 -7.23
C MET A 35 -15.23 3.85 -7.40
N ILE A 36 -16.43 4.38 -7.15
CA ILE A 36 -17.70 3.65 -7.40
C ILE A 36 -17.87 3.36 -8.88
N SER A 37 -17.54 4.31 -9.75
CA SER A 37 -17.55 4.12 -11.21
C SER A 37 -16.55 3.04 -11.64
N ASP A 38 -15.33 3.07 -11.09
CA ASP A 38 -14.25 2.15 -11.43
C ASP A 38 -14.54 0.70 -10.99
N PHE A 39 -15.32 0.51 -9.92
CA PHE A 39 -15.80 -0.82 -9.56
C PHE A 39 -16.72 -1.44 -10.62
N ASN A 40 -17.40 -0.62 -11.42
CA ASN A 40 -18.28 -1.07 -12.49
C ASN A 40 -19.34 -2.11 -12.04
N ILE A 41 -19.81 -1.98 -10.79
CA ILE A 41 -20.85 -2.85 -10.21
C ILE A 41 -22.22 -2.22 -10.47
N GLN A 42 -23.06 -2.91 -11.24
CA GLN A 42 -24.42 -2.45 -11.54
C GLN A 42 -25.23 -2.23 -10.26
N GLY A 43 -25.87 -1.06 -10.15
CA GLY A 43 -26.73 -0.71 -9.01
C GLY A 43 -25.99 -0.27 -7.73
N LEU A 44 -24.65 -0.34 -7.68
CA LEU A 44 -23.87 0.07 -6.50
C LEU A 44 -24.16 1.52 -6.11
N ALA A 45 -24.09 2.44 -7.08
CA ALA A 45 -24.32 3.87 -6.84
C ALA A 45 -25.75 4.21 -6.37
N ASN A 46 -26.71 3.31 -6.62
CA ASN A 46 -28.13 3.53 -6.33
C ASN A 46 -28.62 2.75 -5.08
N SER A 47 -27.73 2.02 -4.41
CA SER A 47 -28.07 1.17 -3.27
C SER A 47 -27.43 1.70 -1.98
N ALA A 48 -28.25 2.32 -1.12
CA ALA A 48 -27.78 2.82 0.18
C ALA A 48 -27.08 1.73 1.03
N PRO A 49 -27.63 0.49 1.17
CA PRO A 49 -26.93 -0.57 1.89
C PRO A 49 -25.57 -0.95 1.28
N ALA A 50 -25.45 -0.93 -0.06
CA ALA A 50 -24.18 -1.25 -0.71
C ALA A 50 -23.13 -0.16 -0.49
N LEU A 51 -23.56 1.11 -0.46
CA LEU A 51 -22.69 2.24 -0.14
C LEU A 51 -22.21 2.20 1.32
N GLU A 52 -23.05 1.76 2.26
CA GLU A 52 -22.67 1.55 3.66
C GLU A 52 -21.61 0.46 3.79
N VAL A 53 -21.77 -0.67 3.10
CA VAL A 53 -20.76 -1.75 3.06
C VAL A 53 -19.45 -1.25 2.46
N LEU A 54 -19.51 -0.45 1.39
CA LEU A 54 -18.33 0.19 0.82
C LEU A 54 -17.63 1.10 1.82
N ASP A 55 -18.37 1.93 2.57
CA ASP A 55 -17.78 2.78 3.61
C ASP A 55 -17.10 1.98 4.72
N ILE A 56 -17.68 0.86 5.14
CA ILE A 56 -17.06 -0.05 6.12
C ILE A 56 -15.78 -0.66 5.54
N MET A 57 -15.80 -1.09 4.28
CA MET A 57 -14.62 -1.63 3.60
C MET A 57 -13.48 -0.61 3.56
N LEU A 58 -13.77 0.65 3.23
CA LEU A 58 -12.78 1.74 3.24
C LEU A 58 -12.18 1.96 4.64
N TYR A 59 -12.97 1.85 5.70
CA TYR A 59 -12.45 1.91 7.07
C TYR A 59 -11.49 0.76 7.37
N ILE A 60 -11.86 -0.48 7.02
CA ILE A 60 -11.03 -1.66 7.25
C ILE A 60 -9.69 -1.51 6.52
N PHE A 61 -9.72 -1.16 5.23
CA PHE A 61 -8.49 -0.90 4.47
C PHE A 61 -7.69 0.26 5.06
N GLY A 62 -8.36 1.30 5.55
CA GLY A 62 -7.73 2.42 6.24
C GLY A 62 -6.91 1.98 7.45
N PHE A 63 -7.50 1.15 8.33
CA PHE A 63 -6.83 0.67 9.53
C PHE A 63 -5.73 -0.37 9.24
N ILE A 64 -5.93 -1.26 8.27
CA ILE A 64 -4.89 -2.21 7.83
C ILE A 64 -3.67 -1.45 7.30
N TYR A 65 -3.92 -0.44 6.47
CA TYR A 65 -2.84 0.36 5.90
C TYR A 65 -2.13 1.21 6.96
N LEU A 66 -2.88 1.82 7.87
CA LEU A 66 -2.30 2.54 9.02
C LEU A 66 -1.41 1.62 9.87
N GLY A 67 -1.83 0.37 10.10
CA GLY A 67 -1.01 -0.64 10.77
C GLY A 67 0.31 -0.91 10.02
N THR A 68 0.27 -0.93 8.69
CA THR A 68 1.47 -1.07 7.85
C THR A 68 2.42 0.12 8.02
N VAL A 69 1.91 1.35 7.95
CA VAL A 69 2.69 2.58 8.19
C VAL A 69 3.35 2.56 9.57
N LEU A 70 2.60 2.23 10.62
CA LEU A 70 3.13 2.12 11.99
C LEU A 70 4.19 1.01 12.11
N SER A 71 4.06 -0.09 11.38
CA SER A 71 5.05 -1.17 11.34
C SER A 71 6.37 -0.71 10.73
N VAL A 72 6.33 0.11 9.66
CA VAL A 72 7.53 0.73 9.09
C VAL A 72 8.20 1.68 10.10
N ILE A 73 7.41 2.52 10.77
CA ILE A 73 7.89 3.44 11.82
C ILE A 73 8.56 2.68 12.96
N TYR A 74 7.94 1.59 13.41
CA TYR A 74 8.52 0.76 14.47
C TYR A 74 9.82 0.10 14.00
N THR A 75 9.86 -0.41 12.77
CA THR A 75 11.04 -1.06 12.18
C THR A 75 12.25 -0.13 12.13
N LEU A 76 12.06 1.17 11.89
CA LEU A 76 13.12 2.19 11.95
C LEU A 76 13.82 2.27 13.31
N ARG A 77 13.19 1.80 14.38
CA ARG A 77 13.74 1.82 15.76
C ARG A 77 14.59 0.61 16.07
N LEU A 78 14.48 -0.47 15.30
CA LEU A 78 15.25 -1.70 15.51
C LEU A 78 16.75 -1.44 15.30
N LYS A 79 17.57 -2.10 16.11
CA LYS A 79 19.04 -1.95 16.12
C LYS A 79 19.78 -3.23 15.77
N THR A 80 19.11 -4.38 15.79
CA THR A 80 19.70 -5.68 15.49
C THR A 80 19.58 -5.99 13.99
N LEU A 81 20.63 -6.57 13.41
CA LEU A 81 20.65 -6.93 12.00
C LEU A 81 19.57 -7.97 11.68
N GLU A 82 19.46 -9.01 12.50
CA GLU A 82 18.47 -10.06 12.36
C GLU A 82 17.05 -9.50 12.47
N GLY A 83 16.79 -8.63 13.46
CA GLY A 83 15.48 -7.99 13.63
C GLY A 83 15.08 -7.13 12.43
N LEU A 84 16.01 -6.34 11.89
CA LEU A 84 15.78 -5.53 10.69
C LEU A 84 15.53 -6.39 9.44
N LYS A 85 16.29 -7.48 9.25
CA LYS A 85 16.09 -8.39 8.11
C LYS A 85 14.73 -9.07 8.18
N SER A 86 14.36 -9.60 9.34
CA SER A 86 13.06 -10.26 9.53
C SER A 86 11.90 -9.28 9.37
N ALA A 87 11.97 -8.09 9.98
CA ALA A 87 10.92 -7.08 9.88
C ALA A 87 10.76 -6.57 8.43
N THR A 88 11.87 -6.30 7.73
CA THR A 88 11.81 -5.87 6.32
C THR A 88 11.32 -6.98 5.38
N PHE A 89 11.58 -8.25 5.69
CA PHE A 89 10.99 -9.37 4.95
C PHE A 89 9.47 -9.43 5.11
N VAL A 90 8.96 -9.28 6.34
CA VAL A 90 7.51 -9.25 6.61
C VAL A 90 6.88 -8.04 5.92
N LEU A 91 7.48 -6.85 6.03
CA LEU A 91 7.01 -5.67 5.33
C LEU A 91 7.01 -5.87 3.81
N PHE A 92 8.04 -6.49 3.25
CA PHE A 92 8.07 -6.85 1.83
C PHE A 92 6.84 -7.68 1.42
N ILE A 93 6.50 -8.72 2.19
CA ILE A 93 5.32 -9.56 1.92
C ILE A 93 4.06 -8.70 1.90
N VAL A 94 3.86 -7.87 2.93
CA VAL A 94 2.68 -6.99 3.02
C VAL A 94 2.58 -6.06 1.81
N HIS A 95 3.67 -5.41 1.42
CA HIS A 95 3.67 -4.48 0.29
C HIS A 95 3.49 -5.20 -1.04
N LEU A 96 4.06 -6.40 -1.20
CA LEU A 96 3.88 -7.22 -2.39
C LEU A 96 2.40 -7.53 -2.59
N PHE A 97 1.71 -8.04 -1.57
CA PHE A 97 0.30 -8.41 -1.66
C PHE A 97 -0.64 -7.20 -1.70
N TRP A 98 -0.24 -6.05 -1.17
CA TRP A 98 -0.97 -4.80 -1.38
C TRP A 98 -0.90 -4.33 -2.84
N THR A 99 0.25 -4.52 -3.48
CA THR A 99 0.52 -4.04 -4.85
C THR A 99 0.03 -5.01 -5.92
N LEU A 100 -0.01 -6.31 -5.62
CA LEU A 100 -0.29 -7.38 -6.59
C LEU A 100 -1.64 -7.23 -7.32
N PRO A 101 -2.76 -6.85 -6.68
CA PRO A 101 -4.06 -6.72 -7.34
C PRO A 101 -4.03 -5.76 -8.54
N ASP A 102 -3.29 -4.64 -8.45
CA ASP A 102 -3.19 -3.67 -9.54
C ASP A 102 -2.54 -4.29 -10.78
N PHE A 103 -1.49 -5.08 -10.58
CA PHE A 103 -0.80 -5.78 -11.66
C PHE A 103 -1.64 -6.93 -12.23
N VAL A 104 -2.41 -7.63 -11.39
CA VAL A 104 -3.37 -8.64 -11.85
C VAL A 104 -4.44 -8.00 -12.74
N ASN A 105 -4.98 -6.84 -12.35
CA ASN A 105 -5.95 -6.10 -13.15
C ASN A 105 -5.36 -5.61 -14.48
N LEU A 106 -4.13 -5.09 -14.47
CA LEU A 106 -3.43 -4.70 -15.69
C LEU A 106 -3.23 -5.89 -16.64
N LEU A 107 -2.77 -7.02 -16.12
CA LEU A 107 -2.49 -8.22 -16.91
C LEU A 107 -3.77 -8.92 -17.42
N SER A 108 -4.90 -8.74 -16.73
CA SER A 108 -6.21 -9.24 -17.18
C SER A 108 -6.87 -8.37 -18.25
N GLY A 109 -6.25 -7.25 -18.62
CA GLY A 109 -6.79 -6.28 -19.58
C GLY A 109 -7.93 -5.44 -19.00
N SER A 110 -8.11 -5.44 -17.68
CA SER A 110 -9.06 -4.57 -17.00
C SER A 110 -8.57 -3.12 -17.04
N SER A 111 -9.48 -2.16 -17.18
CA SER A 111 -9.17 -0.74 -17.00
C SER A 111 -9.23 -0.29 -15.54
N ALA A 112 -9.64 -1.18 -14.62
CA ALA A 112 -9.74 -0.91 -13.19
C ALA A 112 -8.38 -1.08 -12.49
N HIS A 113 -7.38 -0.31 -12.94
CA HIS A 113 -6.07 -0.21 -12.30
C HIS A 113 -5.62 1.26 -12.23
N PRO A 114 -4.77 1.64 -11.27
CA PRO A 114 -4.20 2.98 -11.23
C PRO A 114 -3.38 3.31 -12.49
N PRO A 115 -3.05 4.59 -12.76
CA PRO A 115 -2.11 4.94 -13.81
C PRO A 115 -0.80 4.18 -13.67
N ILE A 116 -0.26 3.65 -14.78
CA ILE A 116 0.94 2.78 -14.79
C ILE A 116 2.11 3.40 -14.03
N ILE A 117 2.29 4.71 -14.11
CA ILE A 117 3.38 5.40 -13.41
C ILE A 117 3.25 5.28 -11.89
N ILE A 118 2.03 5.29 -11.35
CA ILE A 118 1.75 5.11 -9.92
C ILE A 118 2.02 3.65 -9.53
N MET A 119 1.60 2.69 -10.35
CA MET A 119 1.89 1.27 -10.14
C MET A 119 3.39 0.97 -10.12
N VAL A 120 4.19 1.64 -10.96
CA VAL A 120 5.65 1.48 -10.93
C VAL A 120 6.24 2.04 -9.64
N LEU A 121 5.69 3.13 -9.10
CA LEU A 121 6.14 3.70 -7.81
C LEU A 121 5.86 2.75 -6.64
N THR A 122 4.75 1.99 -6.67
CA THR A 122 4.44 1.01 -5.61
C THR A 122 5.38 -0.20 -5.61
N LEU A 123 6.12 -0.45 -6.69
CA LEU A 123 7.18 -1.47 -6.72
C LEU A 123 8.44 -1.05 -5.96
N ILE A 124 8.66 0.24 -5.70
CA ILE A 124 9.86 0.73 -5.01
C ILE A 124 9.95 0.14 -3.59
N PRO A 125 8.91 0.22 -2.74
CA PRO A 125 8.89 -0.47 -1.45
C PRO A 125 9.10 -1.98 -1.59
N VAL A 126 8.42 -2.63 -2.54
CA VAL A 126 8.48 -4.10 -2.72
C VAL A 126 9.92 -4.55 -2.99
N ILE A 127 10.57 -3.95 -3.99
CA ILE A 127 11.93 -4.30 -4.39
C ILE A 127 12.92 -3.89 -3.30
N GLY A 128 12.76 -2.69 -2.73
CA GLY A 128 13.64 -2.16 -1.70
C GLY A 128 13.67 -3.01 -0.45
N LEU A 129 12.49 -3.34 0.09
CA LEU A 129 12.32 -4.15 1.30
C LEU A 129 12.82 -5.57 1.10
N CYS A 130 12.50 -6.20 -0.04
CA CYS A 130 13.03 -7.52 -0.40
C CYS A 130 14.56 -7.51 -0.44
N TYR A 131 15.15 -6.51 -1.10
CA TYR A 131 16.59 -6.38 -1.22
C TYR A 131 17.29 -6.26 0.14
N VAL A 132 16.82 -5.37 1.03
CA VAL A 132 17.47 -5.18 2.33
C VAL A 132 17.20 -6.33 3.30
N SER A 133 16.09 -7.06 3.15
CA SER A 133 15.84 -8.27 3.94
C SER A 133 16.94 -9.33 3.73
N GLN A 134 17.50 -9.41 2.53
CA GLN A 134 18.55 -10.36 2.18
C GLN A 134 19.95 -9.76 2.37
N LYS A 135 20.17 -8.57 1.79
CA LYS A 135 21.50 -7.96 1.58
C LYS A 135 21.73 -6.68 2.40
N GLY A 136 20.81 -6.32 3.28
CA GLY A 136 20.94 -5.14 4.13
C GLY A 136 22.07 -5.29 5.15
N GLU A 137 22.73 -4.18 5.44
CA GLU A 137 23.85 -4.09 6.36
C GLU A 137 23.58 -2.99 7.40
N LEU A 138 23.95 -3.25 8.66
CA LEU A 138 24.01 -2.20 9.67
C LEU A 138 25.21 -1.31 9.34
N LYS A 139 24.95 -0.06 8.97
CA LYS A 139 26.01 0.95 9.01
C LYS A 139 26.21 1.33 10.48
N ILE A 140 27.33 0.86 11.04
CA ILE A 140 27.85 1.27 12.35
C ILE A 140 28.27 2.73 12.25
#